data_AF-A0A6A4TBU8-F1
#
_entry.id   AF-A0A6A4TBU8-F1
#
_cell.length_a   1.000
_cell.length_b   1.000
_cell.length_c   1.000
_cell.angle_alpha   90.00
_cell.angle_beta   90.00
_cell.angle_gamma   90.00
#
_symmetry.space_group_name_H-M   'P 1'
#
loop_
_entity.id
_entity.type
_entity.pdbx_description
1 polymer ?
#
loop_
_entity_poly.entity_id
_entity_poly.type
_entity_poly.pdbx_seq_one_letter_code
_entity_poly.pdbx_strand_id
1 'polypeptide(L)'
;MKPHRLSLTHSLVLHYGLYKKMMVFKPYKASQHDMCRFHSEDYIDFLQKVSPNNMQGFTKSLNTFNVGDDCPVFPGLFEFCSRYTGASLQGATQLNHKICDISINWAGGLHHAKKFEASGFCYVNDIVISILELLKTFETSLLVDEPISDELPYSEYFEYFAPDFTLHPDVSTRIENQNSRQYLEQIRQTVFENLKMLNHAPSVQIHDVPSDLLSYERNDEPDPDERGGEENYTRPEAANEFYDGDHDNDKESDVEI
;
A
#
# COMPACT_ATOMS: atom_id res chain seq x y z
N MET A 1 14.37 8.48 13.56
CA MET A 1 13.22 7.64 13.16
C MET A 1 13.36 6.23 13.77
N LYS A 2 12.30 5.64 14.37
CA LYS A 2 12.33 4.27 14.94
C LYS A 2 11.24 3.38 14.32
N PRO A 3 11.57 2.52 13.33
CA PRO A 3 10.58 1.68 12.64
C PRO A 3 9.79 0.72 13.55
N HIS A 4 10.34 0.35 14.71
CA HIS A 4 9.68 -0.54 15.68
C HIS A 4 8.29 -0.05 16.13
N ARG A 5 8.01 1.26 16.05
CA ARG A 5 6.67 1.82 16.31
C ARG A 5 5.55 1.13 15.52
N LEU A 6 5.86 0.63 14.32
CA LEU A 6 4.93 -0.09 13.45
C LEU A 6 4.54 -1.45 14.04
N SER A 7 5.49 -2.13 14.68
CA SER A 7 5.23 -3.39 15.39
C SER A 7 4.34 -3.17 16.60
N LEU A 8 4.53 -2.05 17.32
CA LEU A 8 3.64 -1.67 18.43
C LEU A 8 2.21 -1.41 17.93
N THR A 9 2.06 -0.60 16.87
CA THR A 9 0.75 -0.34 16.25
C THR A 9 0.09 -1.64 15.78
N HIS A 10 0.82 -2.50 15.08
CA HIS A 10 0.27 -3.77 14.60
C HIS A 10 -0.17 -4.69 15.75
N SER A 11 0.62 -4.78 16.82
CA SER A 11 0.26 -5.55 18.00
C SER A 11 -1.02 -5.04 18.66
N LEU A 12 -1.19 -3.72 18.80
CA LEU A 12 -2.43 -3.14 19.31
C LEU A 12 -3.64 -3.47 18.43
N VAL A 13 -3.51 -3.30 17.11
CA VAL A 13 -4.57 -3.65 16.13
C VAL A 13 -4.98 -5.12 16.26
N LEU A 14 -4.03 -6.01 16.46
CA LEU A 14 -4.30 -7.44 16.68
C LEU A 14 -5.04 -7.69 17.99
N HIS A 15 -4.54 -7.12 19.09
CA HIS A 15 -5.08 -7.38 20.44
C HIS A 15 -6.45 -6.75 20.68
N TYR A 16 -6.76 -5.62 20.04
CA TYR A 16 -8.14 -5.10 19.99
C TYR A 16 -9.11 -6.01 19.21
N GLY A 17 -8.60 -6.93 18.39
CA GLY A 17 -9.42 -7.65 17.43
C GLY A 17 -9.87 -6.80 16.24
N LEU A 18 -9.30 -5.62 16.01
CA LEU A 18 -9.63 -4.77 14.84
C LEU A 18 -9.34 -5.51 13.53
N TYR A 19 -8.31 -6.37 13.51
CA TYR A 19 -7.97 -7.21 12.35
C TYR A 19 -9.15 -8.06 11.85
N LYS A 20 -10.11 -8.41 12.72
CA LYS A 20 -11.30 -9.19 12.35
C LYS A 20 -12.31 -8.39 11.52
N LYS A 21 -12.19 -7.05 11.54
CA LYS A 21 -13.04 -6.11 10.81
C LYS A 21 -12.36 -5.53 9.56
N MET A 22 -11.20 -6.06 9.18
CA MET A 22 -10.43 -5.58 8.02
C MET A 22 -9.82 -6.76 7.27
N MET A 23 -9.58 -6.56 5.97
CA MET A 23 -8.79 -7.50 5.20
C MET A 23 -7.30 -7.22 5.44
N VAL A 24 -6.61 -8.14 6.11
CA VAL A 24 -5.18 -7.99 6.41
C VAL A 24 -4.35 -8.64 5.32
N PHE A 25 -3.53 -7.85 4.65
CA PHE A 25 -2.63 -8.31 3.59
C PHE A 25 -1.16 -8.29 4.06
N LYS A 26 -0.41 -9.30 3.63
CA LYS A 26 1.05 -9.21 3.60
C LYS A 26 1.43 -8.36 2.39
N PRO A 27 2.15 -7.23 2.57
CA PRO A 27 2.33 -6.29 1.49
C PRO A 27 3.28 -6.83 0.41
N TYR A 28 3.00 -6.42 -0.82
CA TYR A 28 3.92 -6.50 -1.94
C TYR A 28 5.26 -5.81 -1.60
N LYS A 29 6.36 -6.29 -2.21
CA LYS A 29 7.67 -5.66 -2.12
C LYS A 29 7.92 -4.87 -3.41
N ALA A 30 7.94 -3.55 -3.32
CA ALA A 30 8.17 -2.69 -4.48
C ALA A 30 9.53 -2.98 -5.12
N SER A 31 9.52 -3.15 -6.44
CA SER A 31 10.71 -3.34 -7.26
C SER A 31 11.38 -2.00 -7.59
N GLN A 32 12.58 -2.07 -8.17
CA GLN A 32 13.22 -0.90 -8.78
C GLN A 32 12.32 -0.22 -9.81
N HIS A 33 11.67 -1.03 -10.65
CA HIS A 33 10.81 -0.55 -11.71
C HIS A 33 9.67 0.31 -11.15
N ASP A 34 9.06 -0.11 -10.03
CA ASP A 34 8.01 0.66 -9.37
C ASP A 34 8.53 1.99 -8.83
N MET A 35 9.70 1.98 -8.18
CA MET A 35 10.29 3.18 -7.59
C MET A 35 10.75 4.20 -8.65
N CYS A 36 11.27 3.72 -9.78
CA CYS A 36 11.74 4.54 -10.89
C CYS A 36 10.61 5.21 -11.70
N ARG A 37 9.33 4.91 -11.40
CA ARG A 37 8.21 5.69 -11.94
C ARG A 37 8.27 7.16 -11.53
N PHE A 38 8.87 7.45 -10.38
CA PHE A 38 9.11 8.81 -9.90
C PHE A 38 10.60 9.11 -9.76
N HIS A 39 11.34 8.26 -9.07
CA HIS A 39 12.75 8.47 -8.77
C HIS A 39 13.66 8.25 -9.98
N SER A 40 14.86 8.83 -9.96
CA SER A 40 15.85 8.51 -10.98
C SER A 40 16.45 7.11 -10.79
N GLU A 41 16.81 6.47 -11.91
CA GLU A 41 17.34 5.10 -11.90
C GLU A 41 18.67 5.00 -11.14
N ASP A 42 19.56 5.98 -11.31
CA ASP A 42 20.85 6.05 -10.63
C ASP A 42 20.73 6.19 -9.11
N TYR A 43 19.72 6.93 -8.64
CA TYR A 43 19.42 7.06 -7.22
C TYR A 43 18.92 5.74 -6.63
N ILE A 44 17.95 5.07 -7.28
CA ILE A 44 17.44 3.78 -6.79
C ILE A 44 18.51 2.68 -6.86
N ASP A 45 19.32 2.67 -7.92
CA ASP A 45 20.47 1.77 -8.05
C ASP A 45 21.49 1.96 -6.92
N PHE A 46 21.76 3.22 -6.55
CA PHE A 46 22.58 3.53 -5.39
C PHE A 46 21.97 2.99 -4.09
N LEU A 47 20.67 3.23 -3.82
CA LEU A 47 20.02 2.75 -2.60
C LEU A 47 20.04 1.21 -2.49
N GLN A 48 20.00 0.49 -3.62
CA GLN A 48 20.13 -0.97 -3.63
C GLN A 48 21.53 -1.46 -3.29
N LYS A 49 22.56 -0.74 -3.75
CA LYS A 49 23.96 -1.15 -3.63
C LYS A 49 24.64 -0.71 -2.34
N VAL A 50 24.21 0.42 -1.77
CA VAL A 50 24.84 1.00 -0.60
C VAL A 50 24.59 0.14 0.64
N SER A 51 25.66 -0.09 1.40
CA SER A 51 25.63 -0.83 2.66
C SER A 51 26.64 -0.22 3.64
N PRO A 52 26.50 -0.48 4.95
CA PRO A 52 27.48 -0.01 5.93
C PRO A 52 28.92 -0.45 5.64
N ASN A 53 29.10 -1.57 4.93
CA ASN A 53 30.40 -2.16 4.63
C ASN A 53 31.08 -1.54 3.40
N ASN A 54 30.34 -0.91 2.49
CA ASN A 54 30.88 -0.37 1.24
C ASN A 54 30.67 1.15 1.08
N MET A 55 30.02 1.82 2.05
CA MET A 55 29.69 3.24 1.96
C MET A 55 30.91 4.15 1.77
N GLN A 56 32.10 3.73 2.23
CA GLN A 56 33.36 4.45 1.98
C GLN A 56 33.71 4.55 0.48
N GLY A 57 33.29 3.58 -0.34
CA GLY A 57 33.45 3.62 -1.79
C GLY A 57 32.43 4.51 -2.50
N PHE A 58 31.43 5.03 -1.78
CA PHE A 58 30.31 5.82 -2.33
C PHE A 58 30.31 7.27 -1.86
N THR A 59 31.42 7.83 -1.34
CA THR A 59 31.46 9.19 -0.75
C THR A 59 30.85 10.27 -1.66
N LYS A 60 31.12 10.22 -2.98
CA LYS A 60 30.53 11.16 -3.93
C LYS A 60 29.01 10.99 -4.02
N SER A 61 28.53 9.76 -4.19
CA SER A 61 27.10 9.43 -4.28
C SER A 61 26.35 9.74 -2.98
N LEU A 62 26.95 9.50 -1.82
CA LEU A 62 26.38 9.84 -0.51
C LEU A 62 26.07 11.34 -0.42
N ASN A 63 27.01 12.19 -0.84
CA ASN A 63 26.79 13.64 -0.89
C ASN A 63 25.75 14.02 -1.95
N THR A 64 25.83 13.44 -3.16
CA THR A 64 24.90 13.77 -4.26
C THR A 64 23.46 13.39 -3.94
N PHE A 65 23.25 12.26 -3.28
CA PHE A 65 21.92 11.72 -2.97
C PHE A 65 21.44 12.05 -1.56
N ASN A 66 22.19 12.90 -0.85
CA ASN A 66 21.89 13.37 0.51
C ASN A 66 21.66 12.23 1.52
N VAL A 67 22.52 11.21 1.48
CA VAL A 67 22.51 10.06 2.40
C VAL A 67 23.72 10.17 3.32
N GLY A 68 23.46 10.37 4.61
CA GLY A 68 24.44 10.77 5.61
C GLY A 68 23.79 10.98 6.97
N ASP A 69 23.85 12.21 7.50
CA ASP A 69 23.40 12.53 8.86
C ASP A 69 21.91 12.25 9.08
N ASP A 70 21.03 12.99 8.40
CA ASP A 70 19.58 12.85 8.55
C ASP A 70 19.05 11.54 7.92
N CYS A 71 19.77 10.99 6.95
CA CYS A 71 19.38 9.80 6.19
C CYS A 71 20.53 8.79 6.20
N PRO A 72 20.78 8.09 7.32
CA PRO A 72 21.95 7.22 7.47
C PRO A 72 21.83 5.93 6.67
N VAL A 73 22.98 5.39 6.27
CA VAL A 73 23.03 4.01 5.74
C VAL A 73 22.87 3.02 6.90
N PHE A 74 21.96 2.05 6.76
CA PHE A 74 21.74 1.01 7.76
C PHE A 74 21.50 -0.36 7.10
N PRO A 75 21.71 -1.49 7.82
CA PRO A 75 21.43 -2.82 7.30
C PRO A 75 19.97 -2.97 6.88
N GLY A 76 19.74 -3.40 5.63
CA GLY A 76 18.38 -3.60 5.10
C GLY A 76 17.68 -2.32 4.63
N LEU A 77 18.42 -1.22 4.41
CA LEU A 77 17.86 0.06 3.93
C LEU A 77 16.94 -0.11 2.71
N PHE A 78 17.41 -0.77 1.66
CA PHE A 78 16.59 -0.97 0.46
C PHE A 78 15.37 -1.86 0.72
N GLU A 79 15.52 -2.90 1.55
CA GLU A 79 14.40 -3.76 1.91
C GLU A 79 13.32 -2.98 2.69
N PHE A 80 13.75 -2.10 3.61
CA PHE A 80 12.86 -1.19 4.31
C PHE A 80 12.07 -0.32 3.31
N CYS A 81 12.75 0.28 2.33
CA CYS A 81 12.14 1.07 1.26
C CYS A 81 11.12 0.28 0.44
N SER A 82 11.52 -0.91 -0.01
CA SER A 82 10.69 -1.82 -0.80
C SER A 82 9.40 -2.22 -0.08
N ARG A 83 9.47 -2.48 1.23
CA ARG A 83 8.31 -2.89 2.03
C ARG A 83 7.29 -1.78 2.22
N TYR A 84 7.72 -0.59 2.65
CA TYR A 84 6.75 0.49 2.89
C TYR A 84 6.16 1.02 1.58
N THR A 85 6.97 1.07 0.51
CA THR A 85 6.50 1.53 -0.81
C THR A 85 5.56 0.52 -1.46
N GLY A 86 5.88 -0.78 -1.37
CA GLY A 86 5.04 -1.83 -1.95
C GLY A 86 3.67 -1.92 -1.29
N ALA A 87 3.59 -1.68 0.03
CA ALA A 87 2.32 -1.58 0.74
C ALA A 87 1.46 -0.40 0.26
N SER A 88 2.03 0.79 0.08
CA SER A 88 1.28 1.96 -0.43
C SER A 88 0.81 1.75 -1.87
N LEU A 89 1.68 1.20 -2.74
CA LEU A 89 1.34 0.92 -4.13
C LEU A 89 0.24 -0.16 -4.26
N GLN A 90 0.31 -1.21 -3.45
CA GLN A 90 -0.74 -2.23 -3.40
C GLN A 90 -2.06 -1.64 -2.93
N GLY A 91 -2.04 -0.79 -1.91
CA GLY A 91 -3.23 -0.07 -1.45
C GLY A 91 -3.87 0.79 -2.53
N ALA A 92 -3.07 1.57 -3.26
CA ALA A 92 -3.56 2.36 -4.39
C ALA A 92 -4.15 1.50 -5.51
N THR A 93 -3.53 0.35 -5.81
CA THR A 93 -4.03 -0.59 -6.82
C THR A 93 -5.37 -1.22 -6.38
N GLN A 94 -5.50 -1.57 -5.11
CA GLN A 94 -6.74 -2.12 -4.55
C GLN A 94 -7.88 -1.09 -4.59
N LEU A 95 -7.60 0.19 -4.31
CA LEU A 95 -8.55 1.28 -4.46
C LEU A 95 -8.99 1.44 -5.93
N ASN A 96 -8.05 1.46 -6.88
CA ASN A 96 -8.35 1.56 -8.32
C ASN A 96 -9.23 0.41 -8.82
N HIS A 97 -8.98 -0.81 -8.34
CA HIS A 97 -9.76 -2.00 -8.69
C HIS A 97 -11.02 -2.18 -7.85
N LYS A 98 -11.39 -1.21 -7.00
CA LYS A 98 -12.57 -1.24 -6.13
C LYS A 98 -12.63 -2.49 -5.23
N ILE A 99 -11.46 -2.99 -4.83
CA ILE A 99 -11.32 -4.13 -3.92
C ILE A 99 -11.54 -3.69 -2.46
N CYS A 100 -11.26 -2.42 -2.16
CA CYS A 100 -11.54 -1.81 -0.87
C CYS A 100 -11.93 -0.34 -1.06
N ASP A 101 -12.67 0.19 -0.09
CA ASP A 101 -12.99 1.62 -0.01
C ASP A 101 -11.88 2.41 0.72
N ILE A 102 -11.22 1.76 1.68
CA ILE A 102 -10.16 2.34 2.51
C ILE A 102 -8.97 1.37 2.54
N SER A 103 -7.77 1.89 2.26
CA SER A 103 -6.51 1.16 2.41
C SER A 103 -5.61 1.85 3.42
N ILE A 104 -5.08 1.08 4.38
CA ILE A 104 -4.27 1.58 5.48
C ILE A 104 -2.86 1.01 5.39
N ASN A 105 -1.86 1.89 5.24
CA ASN A 105 -0.44 1.54 5.34
C ASN A 105 0.27 2.45 6.35
N TRP A 106 0.42 1.98 7.59
CA TRP A 106 1.14 2.70 8.64
C TRP A 106 2.64 2.85 8.39
N ALA A 107 3.23 1.99 7.56
CA ALA A 107 4.66 2.00 7.28
C ALA A 107 5.07 3.11 6.29
N GLY A 108 4.13 3.54 5.45
CA GLY A 108 4.34 4.56 4.43
C GLY A 108 4.24 5.99 4.96
N GLY A 109 3.97 6.93 4.05
CA GLY A 109 3.85 8.35 4.39
C GLY A 109 5.20 9.08 4.45
N LEU A 110 6.23 8.55 3.78
CA LEU A 110 7.58 9.12 3.81
C LEU A 110 7.71 10.29 2.81
N HIS A 111 7.10 11.41 3.18
CA HIS A 111 6.81 12.54 2.29
C HIS A 111 7.99 13.47 1.94
N HIS A 112 9.11 13.39 2.64
CA HIS A 112 10.23 14.31 2.42
C HIS A 112 11.11 13.93 1.23
N ALA A 113 11.13 12.64 0.85
CA ALA A 113 11.97 12.11 -0.22
C ALA A 113 11.72 12.84 -1.55
N LYS A 114 12.80 13.20 -2.25
CA LYS A 114 12.77 13.92 -3.53
C LYS A 114 13.06 12.95 -4.68
N LYS A 115 12.91 13.44 -5.91
CA LYS A 115 13.14 12.63 -7.12
C LYS A 115 14.56 12.05 -7.19
N PHE A 116 15.56 12.83 -6.78
CA PHE A 116 16.98 12.50 -6.94
C PHE A 116 17.74 12.34 -5.62
N GLU A 117 17.09 12.50 -4.46
CA GLU A 117 17.80 12.51 -3.17
C GLU A 117 16.88 12.16 -1.99
N ALA A 118 17.51 11.70 -0.90
CA ALA A 118 16.85 11.48 0.38
C ALA A 118 16.70 12.81 1.16
N SER A 119 15.74 12.87 2.08
CA SER A 119 15.54 14.04 2.94
C SER A 119 14.70 13.66 4.15
N GLY A 120 15.02 14.20 5.34
CA GLY A 120 14.18 14.07 6.54
C GLY A 120 13.78 12.63 6.88
N PHE A 121 14.74 11.71 6.96
CA PHE A 121 14.54 10.27 7.18
C PHE A 121 13.79 9.52 6.06
N CYS A 122 13.50 10.16 4.92
CA CYS A 122 12.76 9.58 3.80
C CYS A 122 13.67 9.32 2.60
N TYR A 123 13.69 8.09 2.10
CA TYR A 123 14.53 7.68 0.95
C TYR A 123 13.71 7.56 -0.34
N VAL A 124 12.60 6.83 -0.30
CA VAL A 124 11.67 6.66 -1.42
C VAL A 124 10.34 7.31 -1.06
N ASN A 125 9.75 8.07 -1.99
CA ASN A 125 8.48 8.76 -1.81
C ASN A 125 7.32 7.85 -2.24
N ASP A 126 6.85 7.02 -1.31
CA ASP A 126 5.75 6.08 -1.55
C ASP A 126 4.42 6.77 -1.86
N ILE A 127 4.23 7.98 -1.32
CA ILE A 127 3.03 8.79 -1.55
C ILE A 127 2.93 9.19 -3.03
N VAL A 128 4.01 9.75 -3.59
CA VAL A 128 4.03 10.16 -5.00
C VAL A 128 3.80 8.96 -5.92
N ILE A 129 4.46 7.84 -5.66
CA ILE A 129 4.29 6.60 -6.45
C ILE A 129 2.83 6.10 -6.37
N SER A 130 2.21 6.17 -5.19
CA SER A 130 0.83 5.74 -4.99
C SER A 130 -0.17 6.69 -5.66
N ILE A 131 0.06 8.01 -5.61
CA ILE A 131 -0.75 9.00 -6.33
C ILE A 131 -0.62 8.78 -7.84
N LEU A 132 0.58 8.48 -8.37
CA LEU A 132 0.74 8.13 -9.79
C LEU A 132 -0.02 6.86 -10.18
N GLU A 133 -0.26 5.94 -9.24
CA GLU A 133 -1.14 4.79 -9.46
C GLU A 133 -2.61 5.22 -9.44
N LEU A 134 -3.04 5.97 -8.42
CA LEU A 134 -4.42 6.46 -8.29
C LEU A 134 -4.83 7.35 -9.47
N LEU A 135 -3.94 8.17 -10.02
CA LEU A 135 -4.20 9.02 -11.19
C LEU A 135 -4.56 8.23 -12.46
N LYS A 136 -4.36 6.91 -12.49
CA LYS A 136 -4.91 6.06 -13.54
C LYS A 136 -6.45 5.91 -13.43
N THR A 137 -7.06 6.26 -12.29
CA THR A 137 -8.48 5.97 -11.95
C THR A 137 -9.17 7.06 -11.09
N PHE A 138 -8.51 8.20 -10.80
CA PHE A 138 -8.82 9.18 -9.73
C PHE A 138 -10.16 9.95 -9.81
N GLU A 139 -11.01 9.78 -10.84
CA GLU A 139 -12.26 10.56 -10.96
C GLU A 139 -13.44 10.03 -10.11
N THR A 140 -13.28 8.99 -9.26
CA THR A 140 -14.45 8.30 -8.68
C THR A 140 -14.43 7.99 -7.17
N SER A 141 -13.35 8.26 -6.40
CA SER A 141 -13.24 7.76 -4.99
C SER A 141 -13.38 8.80 -3.86
N LEU A 142 -14.03 9.93 -4.12
CA LEU A 142 -14.14 11.07 -3.18
C LEU A 142 -15.12 10.87 -1.99
N LEU A 143 -15.62 9.67 -1.74
CA LEU A 143 -16.58 9.35 -0.68
C LEU A 143 -15.94 8.37 0.31
N VAL A 144 -15.97 8.68 1.61
CA VAL A 144 -16.43 7.82 2.74
C VAL A 144 -15.66 8.23 4.03
N ASP A 145 -16.22 9.18 4.77
CA ASP A 145 -15.75 9.72 6.07
C ASP A 145 -16.32 8.92 7.27
N GLU A 146 -15.51 8.35 8.17
CA GLU A 146 -16.00 7.71 9.43
C GLU A 146 -15.01 7.79 10.63
N PRO A 147 -15.48 8.04 11.88
CA PRO A 147 -14.66 8.14 13.11
C PRO A 147 -14.52 6.87 13.99
N ILE A 148 -13.56 6.85 14.93
CA ILE A 148 -13.17 5.71 15.82
C ILE A 148 -13.06 6.16 17.31
N SER A 149 -13.14 5.22 18.26
CA SER A 149 -13.22 5.39 19.74
C SER A 149 -11.85 5.39 20.50
N ASP A 150 -11.81 6.04 21.67
CA ASP A 150 -10.61 6.47 22.45
C ASP A 150 -9.97 5.48 23.46
N GLU A 151 -10.58 4.33 23.78
CA GLU A 151 -10.10 3.46 24.89
C GLU A 151 -9.16 2.33 24.44
N LEU A 152 -7.92 2.25 24.98
CA LEU A 152 -6.87 1.24 24.68
C LEU A 152 -7.20 -0.19 25.16
N PRO A 153 -6.82 -1.25 24.41
CA PRO A 153 -7.02 -2.63 24.83
C PRO A 153 -5.77 -3.12 25.57
N TYR A 154 -5.88 -4.29 26.16
CA TYR A 154 -4.71 -4.96 26.70
C TYR A 154 -3.86 -5.62 25.58
N SER A 155 -2.53 -5.41 25.58
CA SER A 155 -1.58 -6.03 24.62
C SER A 155 -0.20 -6.28 25.26
N GLU A 156 0.66 -7.09 24.63
CA GLU A 156 2.05 -7.35 25.09
C GLU A 156 2.92 -6.09 25.22
N TYR A 157 2.52 -4.96 24.62
CA TYR A 157 3.21 -3.67 24.71
C TYR A 157 2.45 -2.64 25.55
N PHE A 158 1.47 -3.07 26.35
CA PHE A 158 0.61 -2.18 27.14
C PHE A 158 1.41 -1.28 28.09
N GLU A 159 2.52 -1.77 28.65
CA GLU A 159 3.39 -0.98 29.54
C GLU A 159 4.06 0.23 28.85
N TYR A 160 4.15 0.27 27.52
CA TYR A 160 4.66 1.43 26.79
C TYR A 160 3.71 2.63 26.81
N PHE A 161 2.45 2.42 27.19
CA PHE A 161 1.42 3.45 27.31
C PHE A 161 1.22 3.93 28.75
N ALA A 162 2.10 3.52 29.68
CA ALA A 162 2.08 4.05 31.04
C ALA A 162 2.48 5.54 31.06
N PRO A 163 1.90 6.36 31.97
CA PRO A 163 0.97 5.97 33.03
C PRO A 163 -0.52 6.04 32.65
N ASP A 164 -0.86 6.61 31.49
CA ASP A 164 -2.23 7.04 31.16
C ASP A 164 -3.07 5.90 30.55
N PHE A 165 -2.42 4.99 29.82
CA PHE A 165 -3.05 3.88 29.10
C PHE A 165 -4.22 4.30 28.20
N THR A 166 -4.16 5.50 27.59
CA THR A 166 -5.19 6.05 26.71
C THR A 166 -4.72 6.18 25.25
N LEU A 167 -5.66 6.15 24.29
CA LEU A 167 -5.33 6.34 22.87
C LEU A 167 -4.93 7.80 22.59
N HIS A 168 -5.47 8.72 23.38
CA HIS A 168 -5.20 10.15 23.37
C HIS A 168 -4.52 10.54 24.68
N PRO A 169 -3.19 10.40 24.80
CA PRO A 169 -2.46 10.97 25.93
C PRO A 169 -2.57 12.50 25.88
N ASP A 170 -2.53 13.17 27.03
CA ASP A 170 -2.51 14.64 27.08
C ASP A 170 -1.17 15.14 26.51
N VAL A 171 -1.14 15.41 25.20
CA VAL A 171 -0.01 15.98 24.48
C VAL A 171 0.09 17.49 24.65
N SER A 172 -0.70 18.09 25.55
CA SER A 172 -0.65 19.53 25.83
C SER A 172 0.75 19.93 26.26
N THR A 173 1.50 20.47 25.32
CA THR A 173 2.76 21.14 25.63
C THR A 173 2.39 22.35 26.49
N ARG A 174 2.93 22.47 27.70
CA ARG A 174 2.84 23.71 28.52
C ARG A 174 3.59 24.90 27.90
N ILE A 175 3.82 24.84 26.58
CA ILE A 175 4.48 25.84 25.76
C ILE A 175 3.39 26.79 25.30
N GLU A 176 3.66 28.09 25.46
CA GLU A 176 2.75 29.13 25.00
C GLU A 176 2.55 29.01 23.48
N ASN A 177 1.29 28.98 23.06
CA ASN A 177 0.94 28.98 21.65
C ASN A 177 1.36 30.29 20.98
N GLN A 178 2.42 30.25 20.18
CA GLN A 178 2.95 31.40 19.44
C GLN A 178 2.06 31.81 18.24
N ASN A 179 1.00 31.04 17.95
CA ASN A 179 0.07 31.34 16.87
C ASN A 179 -1.02 32.29 17.38
N SER A 180 -0.81 33.60 17.24
CA SER A 180 -1.83 34.60 17.56
C SER A 180 -3.05 34.47 16.63
N ARG A 181 -4.23 34.90 17.11
CA ARG A 181 -5.45 34.90 16.30
C ARG A 181 -5.29 35.73 15.03
N GLN A 182 -4.59 36.85 15.11
CA GLN A 182 -4.31 37.72 13.97
C GLN A 182 -3.45 37.00 12.92
N TYR A 183 -2.41 36.29 13.36
CA TYR A 183 -1.56 35.49 12.48
C TYR A 183 -2.35 34.39 11.75
N LEU A 184 -3.18 33.64 12.49
CA LEU A 184 -4.02 32.58 11.90
C LEU A 184 -5.04 33.15 10.91
N GLU A 185 -5.65 34.30 11.21
CA GLU A 185 -6.58 34.95 10.30
C GLU A 185 -5.92 35.44 9.01
N GLN A 186 -4.70 35.95 9.10
CA GLN A 186 -3.93 36.36 7.92
C GLN A 186 -3.60 35.16 7.03
N ILE A 187 -3.17 34.04 7.61
CA ILE A 187 -2.95 32.79 6.87
C ILE A 187 -4.25 32.32 6.22
N ARG A 188 -5.34 32.30 6.98
CA ARG A 188 -6.66 31.88 6.50
C ARG A 188 -7.06 32.68 5.26
N GLN A 189 -6.99 34.00 5.33
CA GLN A 189 -7.33 34.88 4.20
C GLN A 189 -6.46 34.58 2.97
N THR A 190 -5.15 34.49 3.16
CA THR A 190 -4.20 34.19 2.07
C THR A 190 -4.52 32.84 1.41
N VAL A 191 -4.79 31.80 2.20
CA VAL A 191 -5.16 30.47 1.68
C VAL A 191 -6.47 30.53 0.91
N PHE A 192 -7.50 31.22 1.42
CA PHE A 192 -8.77 31.36 0.70
C PHE A 192 -8.63 32.16 -0.60
N GLU A 193 -7.77 33.17 -0.65
CA GLU A 193 -7.48 33.90 -1.88
C GLU A 193 -6.81 33.02 -2.91
N ASN A 194 -5.83 32.21 -2.52
CA ASN A 194 -5.19 31.23 -3.41
C ASN A 194 -6.20 30.20 -3.93
N LEU A 195 -7.10 29.70 -3.07
CA LEU A 195 -8.13 28.74 -3.46
C LEU A 195 -9.17 29.34 -4.41
N LYS A 196 -9.49 30.64 -4.28
CA LYS A 196 -10.39 31.34 -5.21
C LYS A 196 -9.84 31.41 -6.65
N MET A 197 -8.52 31.35 -6.81
CA MET A 197 -7.87 31.37 -8.13
C MET A 197 -7.96 30.02 -8.86
N LEU A 198 -8.40 28.96 -8.18
CA LEU A 198 -8.65 27.67 -8.81
C LEU A 198 -10.02 27.73 -9.51
N ASN A 199 -10.07 27.36 -10.79
CA ASN A 199 -11.35 27.16 -11.47
C ASN A 199 -12.13 26.08 -10.73
N HIS A 200 -13.34 26.43 -10.28
CA HIS A 200 -14.26 25.45 -9.70
C HIS A 200 -14.61 24.39 -10.77
N ALA A 201 -14.55 23.10 -10.43
CA ALA A 201 -15.30 22.11 -11.18
C ALA A 201 -16.79 22.47 -11.04
N PRO A 202 -17.61 22.42 -12.11
CA PRO A 202 -19.03 22.75 -12.00
C PRO A 202 -19.64 21.88 -10.89
N SER A 203 -20.21 22.53 -9.89
CA SER A 203 -20.89 21.88 -8.78
C SER A 203 -22.12 21.15 -9.32
N VAL A 204 -21.99 19.84 -9.49
CA VAL A 204 -23.15 18.98 -9.76
C VAL A 204 -23.93 18.86 -8.46
N GLN A 205 -25.16 19.35 -8.43
CA GLN A 205 -26.03 19.16 -7.27
C GLN A 205 -26.25 17.68 -7.03
N ILE A 206 -26.01 17.24 -5.79
CA ILE A 206 -26.30 15.89 -5.31
C ILE A 206 -27.78 15.60 -5.53
N HIS A 207 -28.08 14.58 -6.32
CA HIS A 207 -29.43 14.01 -6.45
C HIS A 207 -29.41 12.65 -5.77
N ASP A 208 -30.42 12.37 -4.93
CA ASP A 208 -30.63 11.03 -4.38
C ASP A 208 -30.84 10.06 -5.53
N VAL A 209 -30.01 9.01 -5.60
CA VAL A 209 -30.16 7.94 -6.58
C VAL A 209 -31.23 6.97 -6.04
N PRO A 210 -32.37 6.78 -6.73
CA PRO A 210 -33.40 5.85 -6.29
C PRO A 210 -32.87 4.42 -6.24
N SER A 211 -33.20 3.70 -5.17
CA SER A 211 -32.74 2.33 -4.88
C SER A 211 -33.09 1.30 -5.96
N ASP A 212 -33.99 1.63 -6.89
CA ASP A 212 -34.51 0.70 -7.92
C ASP A 212 -33.63 0.59 -9.18
N LEU A 213 -32.58 1.41 -9.35
CA LEU A 213 -31.69 1.30 -10.53
C LEU A 213 -30.60 0.22 -10.40
N LEU A 214 -30.56 -0.48 -9.26
CA LEU A 214 -29.61 -1.56 -8.93
C LEU A 214 -30.32 -2.88 -8.60
N SER A 215 -31.51 -3.13 -9.14
CA SER A 215 -31.98 -4.51 -9.27
C SER A 215 -31.07 -5.22 -10.28
N TYR A 216 -29.99 -5.80 -9.77
CA TYR A 216 -29.31 -6.90 -10.44
C TYR A 216 -30.35 -8.02 -10.60
N GLU A 217 -31.07 -8.04 -11.72
CA GLU A 217 -31.60 -9.28 -12.24
C GLU A 217 -30.39 -10.17 -12.52
N ARG A 218 -30.12 -11.05 -11.56
CA ARG A 218 -29.10 -12.07 -11.63
C ARG A 218 -29.54 -13.01 -12.76
N ASN A 219 -29.05 -12.78 -13.98
CA ASN A 219 -29.08 -13.81 -15.00
C ASN A 219 -28.18 -14.93 -14.49
N ASP A 220 -28.79 -16.08 -14.19
CA ASP A 220 -28.10 -17.31 -13.80
C ASP A 220 -27.29 -17.87 -14.99
N GLU A 221 -26.24 -17.15 -15.39
CA GLU A 221 -25.18 -17.71 -16.23
C GLU A 221 -24.19 -18.44 -15.30
N PRO A 222 -23.95 -19.74 -15.49
CA PRO A 222 -23.03 -20.50 -14.66
C PRO A 222 -21.59 -19.97 -14.83
N ASP A 223 -20.87 -19.86 -13.71
CA ASP A 223 -19.49 -19.40 -13.64
C ASP A 223 -18.57 -20.32 -14.46
N PRO A 224 -17.83 -19.80 -15.47
CA PRO A 224 -16.91 -20.62 -16.27
C PRO A 224 -15.76 -21.23 -15.46
N ASP A 225 -15.54 -20.80 -14.21
CA ASP A 225 -14.54 -21.35 -13.29
C ASP A 225 -15.12 -22.34 -12.25
N GLU A 226 -16.45 -22.61 -12.25
CA GLU A 226 -17.03 -23.69 -11.44
C GLU A 226 -16.68 -25.07 -12.05
N ARG A 227 -15.77 -25.80 -11.40
CA ARG A 227 -15.49 -27.20 -11.73
C ARG A 227 -16.67 -28.08 -11.27
N GLY A 228 -17.53 -28.44 -12.22
CA GLY A 228 -18.59 -29.44 -12.00
C GLY A 228 -18.06 -30.83 -11.66
N GLY A 229 -18.95 -31.70 -11.16
CA GLY A 229 -18.62 -33.08 -10.80
C GLY A 229 -18.01 -33.89 -11.95
N GLU A 230 -17.16 -34.86 -11.59
CA GLU A 230 -16.24 -35.63 -12.47
C GLU A 230 -16.88 -36.34 -13.68
N GLU A 231 -18.21 -36.35 -13.82
CA GLU A 231 -18.93 -37.06 -14.88
C GLU A 231 -18.99 -36.29 -16.23
N ASN A 232 -18.54 -35.03 -16.29
CA ASN A 232 -18.62 -34.18 -17.50
C ASN A 232 -17.29 -33.92 -18.23
N TYR A 233 -16.19 -34.57 -17.83
CA TYR A 233 -14.92 -34.42 -18.54
C TYR A 233 -14.83 -35.39 -19.74
N THR A 234 -15.14 -34.90 -20.95
CA THR A 234 -14.68 -35.58 -22.16
C THR A 234 -13.23 -35.16 -22.42
N ARG A 235 -12.29 -36.10 -22.33
CA ARG A 235 -10.86 -35.84 -22.53
C ARG A 235 -10.62 -35.46 -24.01
N PRO A 236 -9.87 -34.39 -24.31
CA PRO A 236 -9.52 -34.08 -25.69
C PRO A 236 -8.49 -35.10 -26.19
N GLU A 237 -8.86 -35.98 -27.10
CA GLU A 237 -7.94 -36.93 -27.74
C GLU A 237 -7.10 -36.22 -28.80
N ALA A 238 -5.77 -36.37 -28.70
CA ALA A 238 -4.86 -35.87 -29.73
C ALA A 238 -4.82 -36.89 -30.89
N ALA A 239 -4.83 -36.41 -32.14
CA ALA A 239 -4.91 -37.24 -33.35
C ALA A 239 -3.78 -38.28 -33.56
N ASN A 240 -2.81 -38.35 -32.64
CA ASN A 240 -1.63 -39.21 -32.70
C ASN A 240 -1.53 -40.17 -31.49
N GLU A 241 -2.57 -40.27 -30.64
CA GLU A 241 -2.59 -41.23 -29.55
C GLU A 241 -2.99 -42.62 -30.09
N PHE A 242 -2.07 -43.57 -29.98
CA PHE A 242 -2.24 -44.97 -30.40
C PHE A 242 -2.59 -45.82 -29.16
N TYR A 243 -3.63 -45.40 -28.44
CA TYR A 243 -4.04 -46.02 -27.19
C TYR A 243 -5.56 -46.25 -27.24
N ASP A 244 -5.98 -47.47 -27.58
CA ASP A 244 -7.39 -47.83 -27.84
C ASP A 244 -8.16 -48.20 -26.56
N GLY A 245 -7.74 -47.66 -25.40
CA GLY A 245 -8.49 -47.69 -24.14
C GLY A 245 -7.98 -48.67 -23.07
N ASP A 246 -8.71 -48.75 -21.95
CA ASP A 246 -8.29 -49.42 -20.71
C ASP A 246 -8.28 -50.98 -20.77
N HIS A 247 -8.50 -51.55 -21.96
CA HIS A 247 -8.40 -52.98 -22.24
C HIS A 247 -7.42 -53.29 -23.38
N ASP A 248 -6.48 -52.38 -23.63
CA ASP A 248 -5.36 -52.67 -24.51
C ASP A 248 -4.51 -53.82 -23.93
N ASN A 249 -4.45 -54.90 -24.68
CA ASN A 249 -3.95 -56.20 -24.27
C ASN A 249 -2.97 -56.65 -25.35
N ASP A 250 -1.92 -55.84 -25.50
CA ASP A 250 -0.76 -56.11 -26.35
C ASP A 250 -0.10 -57.41 -25.88
N LYS A 251 -0.57 -58.51 -26.47
CA LYS A 251 -0.06 -59.85 -26.31
C LYS A 251 1.42 -59.87 -26.68
N GLU A 252 2.22 -60.46 -25.80
CA GLU A 252 3.46 -61.13 -26.17
C GLU A 252 3.23 -61.93 -27.46
N SER A 253 4.05 -61.66 -28.48
CA SER A 253 4.32 -62.63 -29.53
C SER A 253 5.83 -62.78 -29.64
N ASP A 254 6.27 -63.92 -29.13
CA ASP A 254 7.55 -64.54 -29.44
C ASP A 254 7.81 -64.53 -30.95
N VAL A 255 9.00 -64.10 -31.34
CA VAL A 255 9.68 -64.67 -32.51
C VAL A 255 11.12 -64.96 -32.12
N GLU A 256 11.38 -66.24 -31.86
CA GLU A 256 12.72 -66.85 -31.92
C GLU A 256 13.24 -66.90 -33.37
N ILE A 257 14.58 -66.88 -33.44
CA ILE A 257 15.53 -67.06 -34.56
C ILE A 257 15.93 -65.79 -35.32
#